data_AF-A0A2C9UAS7-F1
#
_entry.id   AF-A0A2C9UAS7-F1
#
_cell.length_a   1.000
_cell.length_b   1.000
_cell.length_c   1.000
_cell.angle_alpha   90.00
_cell.angle_beta   90.00
_cell.angle_gamma   90.00
#
_symmetry.space_group_name_H-M   'P 1'
#
loop_
_entity.id
_entity.type
_entity.pdbx_description
1 polymer ?
#
loop_
_entity_poly.entity_id
_entity_poly.type
_entity_poly.pdbx_seq_one_letter_code
_entity_poly.pdbx_strand_id
1 'polypeptide(L)'
;MPLFSHRHSPSLPTSSSKTIKPNKPVFTPPSSRYPLHLLVFSLVSLLIGLAAIIFAISAVRRSRPLPVFRCGRSEDTFREFYSSSGSNKLGDNNEALNNRPKLLGFVGIQTGFASVNRRDALRSTWFPSDPDGLLRLEQATGLAFRFVIGRSKDTKKMARLEKEIEKYRDFMLIDVEEEYLRLPYKTLAFFKAAYKLFEAEYYVKADDDIYLRPDRLATLLAKERTHSMTYIGCMKKGPVITDPKMKWYENSGHLIGNEYFLHAYGPIYVLSAEVVASLAAARNNSFQFENVQQ
;
A
#
# COMPACT_ATOMS: atom_id res chain seq x y z
N MET A 1 -49.38 -92.55 69.69
CA MET A 1 -50.19 -91.64 70.55
C MET A 1 -49.94 -92.08 71.99
N PRO A 2 -49.75 -91.21 73.01
CA PRO A 2 -50.19 -89.81 73.22
C PRO A 2 -48.99 -88.81 73.27
N LEU A 3 -49.09 -87.50 72.96
CA LEU A 3 -49.80 -86.35 73.56
C LEU A 3 -49.09 -85.67 74.76
N PHE A 4 -49.13 -84.32 74.71
CA PHE A 4 -48.99 -83.29 75.75
C PHE A 4 -47.62 -82.66 76.07
N SER A 5 -47.42 -81.46 75.50
CA SER A 5 -47.30 -80.14 76.18
C SER A 5 -47.11 -80.12 77.70
N HIS A 6 -46.07 -79.42 78.18
CA HIS A 6 -46.23 -78.13 78.91
C HIS A 6 -44.89 -77.54 79.43
N ARG A 7 -44.76 -76.22 79.20
CA ARG A 7 -44.39 -75.11 80.15
C ARG A 7 -43.14 -75.15 81.06
N HIS A 8 -42.59 -73.93 81.17
CA HIS A 8 -41.86 -73.27 82.27
C HIS A 8 -40.32 -73.18 82.24
N SER A 9 -39.85 -71.92 82.17
CA SER A 9 -38.56 -71.35 82.60
C SER A 9 -38.36 -71.44 84.13
N PRO A 10 -37.26 -70.96 84.78
CA PRO A 10 -36.01 -70.35 84.28
C PRO A 10 -34.70 -70.81 85.01
N SER A 11 -33.59 -70.16 84.62
CA SER A 11 -32.39 -69.78 85.41
C SER A 11 -31.03 -70.46 85.10
N LEU A 12 -30.07 -69.53 84.87
CA LEU A 12 -28.61 -69.53 84.67
C LEU A 12 -27.77 -70.58 85.46
N PRO A 13 -26.47 -70.84 85.14
CA PRO A 13 -25.47 -69.78 84.88
C PRO A 13 -24.28 -70.06 83.91
N THR A 14 -23.64 -68.95 83.53
CA THR A 14 -22.19 -68.71 83.27
C THR A 14 -21.34 -69.69 82.48
N SER A 15 -20.69 -69.21 81.40
CA SER A 15 -19.23 -68.97 81.39
C SER A 15 -18.70 -68.48 80.03
N SER A 16 -17.88 -67.41 80.09
CA SER A 16 -16.74 -67.03 79.23
C SER A 16 -16.93 -67.03 77.70
N SER A 17 -16.87 -65.91 76.99
CA SER A 17 -15.75 -64.97 76.78
C SER A 17 -15.47 -64.93 75.26
N LYS A 18 -15.54 -63.75 74.66
CA LYS A 18 -14.60 -63.26 73.64
C LYS A 18 -14.96 -61.82 73.29
N THR A 19 -14.03 -60.95 73.63
CA THR A 19 -13.98 -59.52 73.39
C THR A 19 -13.91 -59.25 71.88
N ILE A 20 -14.91 -58.60 71.31
CA ILE A 20 -14.86 -58.07 69.93
C ILE A 20 -14.50 -56.58 70.03
N LYS A 21 -13.31 -56.21 69.57
CA LYS A 21 -12.90 -54.81 69.40
C LYS A 21 -13.71 -54.18 68.25
N PRO A 22 -14.12 -52.90 68.33
CA PRO A 22 -14.75 -52.23 67.19
C PRO A 22 -13.68 -51.91 66.12
N ASN A 23 -13.96 -52.25 64.87
CA ASN A 23 -13.17 -51.82 63.72
C ASN A 23 -13.30 -50.29 63.55
N LYS A 24 -12.17 -49.60 63.43
CA LYS A 24 -12.13 -48.21 62.94
C LYS A 24 -12.59 -48.18 61.46
N PRO A 25 -13.37 -47.17 61.04
CA PRO A 25 -13.67 -47.01 59.62
C PRO A 25 -12.39 -46.58 58.88
N VAL A 26 -12.01 -47.36 57.87
CA VAL A 26 -10.96 -46.99 56.92
C VAL A 26 -11.54 -45.92 56.01
N PHE A 27 -11.01 -44.70 56.09
CA PHE A 27 -11.30 -43.64 55.13
C PHE A 27 -10.46 -43.89 53.87
N THR A 28 -11.07 -44.41 52.81
CA THR A 28 -10.49 -44.36 51.46
C THR A 28 -10.79 -42.99 50.85
N PRO A 29 -9.79 -42.19 50.44
CA PRO A 29 -10.08 -40.96 49.72
C PRO A 29 -10.68 -41.31 48.36
N PRO A 30 -11.64 -40.52 47.83
CA PRO A 30 -12.14 -40.74 46.49
C PRO A 30 -10.99 -40.48 45.52
N SER A 31 -10.58 -41.50 44.76
CA SER A 31 -9.71 -41.27 43.62
C SER A 31 -10.51 -40.49 42.58
N SER A 32 -10.39 -39.16 42.60
CA SER A 32 -10.85 -38.31 41.50
C SER A 32 -9.94 -38.58 40.29
N ARG A 33 -10.20 -39.68 39.60
CA ARG A 33 -9.67 -39.89 38.26
C ARG A 33 -10.60 -39.15 37.31
N TYR A 34 -10.37 -37.86 37.12
CA TYR A 34 -10.83 -37.22 35.90
C TYR A 34 -10.27 -38.05 34.74
N PRO A 35 -11.10 -38.65 33.87
CA PRO A 35 -10.59 -39.51 32.82
C PRO A 35 -9.71 -38.66 31.92
N LEU A 36 -8.44 -39.06 31.80
CA LEU A 36 -7.42 -38.35 31.01
C LEU A 36 -7.94 -37.99 29.60
N HIS A 37 -8.80 -38.84 29.04
CA HIS A 37 -9.48 -38.61 27.77
C HIS A 37 -10.34 -37.34 27.73
N LEU A 38 -11.03 -36.96 28.81
CA LEU A 38 -11.81 -35.71 28.86
C LEU A 38 -10.91 -34.48 28.93
N LEU A 39 -9.78 -34.56 29.65
CA LEU A 39 -8.79 -33.48 29.70
C LEU A 39 -8.09 -33.30 28.35
N VAL A 40 -7.71 -34.40 27.70
CA VAL A 40 -7.12 -34.39 26.35
C VAL A 40 -8.13 -33.86 25.33
N PHE A 41 -9.38 -34.29 25.39
CA PHE A 41 -10.44 -33.78 24.49
C PHE A 41 -10.69 -32.28 24.69
N SER A 42 -10.70 -31.81 25.93
CA SER A 42 -10.82 -30.38 26.25
C SER A 42 -9.63 -29.58 25.70
N LEU A 43 -8.40 -30.09 25.85
CA LEU A 43 -7.20 -29.43 25.34
C LEU A 43 -7.17 -29.36 23.81
N VAL A 44 -7.55 -30.45 23.13
CA VAL A 44 -7.65 -30.51 21.67
C VAL A 44 -8.73 -29.55 21.17
N SER A 45 -9.88 -29.50 21.84
CA SER A 45 -10.96 -28.58 21.49
C SER A 45 -10.55 -27.11 21.67
N LEU A 46 -9.81 -26.80 22.72
CA LEU A 46 -9.25 -25.46 22.95
C LEU A 46 -8.26 -25.07 21.85
N LEU A 47 -7.37 -25.99 21.46
CA LEU A 47 -6.39 -25.73 20.39
C LEU A 47 -7.07 -25.50 19.03
N ILE A 48 -8.10 -26.28 18.71
CA ILE A 48 -8.90 -26.09 17.49
C ILE A 48 -9.63 -24.74 17.53
N GLY A 49 -10.23 -24.39 18.67
CA GLY A 49 -10.88 -23.09 18.86
C GLY A 49 -9.93 -21.92 18.69
N LEU A 50 -8.73 -21.99 19.29
CA LEU A 50 -7.69 -20.97 19.15
C LEU A 50 -7.18 -20.88 17.71
N ALA A 51 -6.97 -22.01 17.03
CA ALA A 51 -6.57 -22.04 15.62
C ALA A 51 -7.66 -21.42 14.72
N ALA A 52 -8.93 -21.70 14.98
CA ALA A 52 -10.06 -21.12 14.25
C ALA A 52 -10.18 -19.61 14.48
N ILE A 53 -9.95 -19.13 15.70
CA ILE A 53 -9.94 -17.69 16.02
C ILE A 53 -8.75 -17.00 15.35
N ILE A 54 -7.55 -17.59 15.39
CA ILE A 54 -6.37 -17.05 14.69
C ILE A 54 -6.63 -17.03 13.19
N PHE A 55 -7.22 -18.08 12.63
CA PHE A 55 -7.60 -18.14 11.23
C PHE A 55 -8.63 -17.06 10.89
N ALA A 56 -9.69 -16.89 11.69
CA ALA A 56 -10.70 -15.86 11.50
C ALA A 56 -10.11 -14.45 11.59
N ILE A 57 -9.26 -14.16 12.59
CA ILE A 57 -8.56 -12.88 12.72
C ILE A 57 -7.64 -12.66 11.52
N SER A 58 -6.93 -13.70 11.06
CA SER A 58 -6.06 -13.60 9.88
C SER A 58 -6.84 -13.39 8.58
N ALA A 59 -8.02 -13.99 8.44
CA ALA A 59 -8.92 -13.83 7.30
C ALA A 59 -9.56 -12.43 7.28
N VAL A 60 -9.98 -11.92 8.44
CA VAL A 60 -10.50 -10.56 8.61
C VAL A 60 -9.40 -9.52 8.38
N ARG A 61 -8.17 -9.75 8.87
CA ARG A 61 -7.01 -8.88 8.58
C ARG A 61 -6.56 -8.93 7.12
N ARG A 62 -6.73 -10.06 6.43
CA ARG A 62 -6.48 -10.20 4.99
C ARG A 62 -7.59 -9.63 4.12
N SER A 63 -8.73 -9.27 4.70
CA SER A 63 -9.83 -8.58 4.01
C SER A 63 -9.50 -7.10 3.82
N ARG A 64 -8.32 -6.79 3.28
CA ARG A 64 -8.16 -5.53 2.56
C ARG A 64 -8.84 -5.75 1.21
N PRO A 65 -9.83 -4.94 0.83
CA PRO A 65 -10.37 -5.03 -0.52
C PRO A 65 -9.18 -4.92 -1.48
N LEU A 66 -9.14 -5.79 -2.49
CA LEU A 66 -8.25 -5.60 -3.63
C LEU A 66 -8.37 -4.13 -4.06
N PRO A 67 -7.28 -3.45 -4.48
CA PRO A 67 -7.42 -2.15 -5.11
C PRO A 67 -8.21 -2.38 -6.40
N VAL A 68 -9.53 -2.29 -6.29
CA VAL A 68 -10.43 -2.24 -7.42
C VAL A 68 -10.12 -0.89 -8.02
N PHE A 69 -9.30 -0.91 -9.07
CA PHE A 69 -9.15 0.20 -10.00
C PHE A 69 -10.54 0.49 -10.59
N ARG A 70 -11.35 1.27 -9.87
CA ARG A 70 -12.53 1.91 -10.43
C ARG A 70 -12.01 2.87 -11.49
N CYS A 71 -12.48 2.70 -12.73
CA CYS A 71 -12.15 3.57 -13.87
C CYS A 71 -12.08 5.04 -13.43
N GLY A 72 -10.98 5.70 -13.76
CA GLY A 72 -10.77 7.15 -13.60
C GLY A 72 -10.23 7.63 -12.25
N ARG A 73 -9.74 6.76 -11.36
CA ARG A 73 -9.04 7.21 -10.13
C ARG A 73 -7.53 7.07 -10.25
N SER A 74 -6.83 8.18 -10.00
CA SER A 74 -5.42 8.19 -9.63
C SER A 74 -5.30 8.08 -8.11
N GLU A 75 -4.28 7.37 -7.63
CA GLU A 75 -4.10 7.04 -6.22
C GLU A 75 -2.68 7.39 -5.77
N ASP A 76 -2.55 7.92 -4.56
CA ASP A 76 -1.27 8.12 -3.88
C ASP A 76 -1.16 7.11 -2.73
N THR A 77 -0.33 6.08 -2.94
CA THR A 77 -0.15 4.96 -2.01
C THR A 77 0.52 5.38 -0.70
N PHE A 78 1.31 6.45 -0.72
CA PHE A 78 1.95 7.02 0.47
C PHE A 78 0.92 7.67 1.39
N ARG A 79 0.06 8.52 0.81
CA ARG A 79 -0.99 9.20 1.57
C ARG A 79 -2.01 8.23 2.14
N GLU A 80 -2.40 7.18 1.39
CA GLU A 80 -3.31 6.17 1.90
C GLU A 80 -2.75 5.44 3.14
N PHE A 81 -1.45 5.15 3.14
CA PHE A 81 -0.77 4.53 4.29
C PHE A 81 -0.81 5.41 5.55
N TYR A 82 -0.54 6.71 5.45
CA TYR A 82 -0.59 7.59 6.62
C TYR A 82 -2.02 7.92 7.06
N SER A 83 -2.97 8.07 6.14
CA SER A 83 -4.39 8.28 6.48
C SER A 83 -4.99 7.07 7.22
N SER A 84 -4.66 5.85 6.80
CA SER A 84 -5.13 4.63 7.47
C SER A 84 -4.45 4.40 8.83
N SER A 85 -3.21 4.86 9.00
CA SER A 85 -2.47 4.77 10.27
C SER A 85 -2.90 5.84 11.28
N GLY A 86 -3.31 7.03 10.82
CA GLY A 86 -3.76 8.16 11.66
C GLY A 86 -5.21 8.07 12.14
N SER A 87 -6.07 7.30 11.45
CA SER A 87 -7.49 7.12 11.79
C SER A 87 -7.73 6.49 13.19
N ASN A 88 -6.73 5.79 13.75
CA ASN A 88 -6.82 5.28 15.13
C ASN A 88 -6.56 6.35 16.21
N LYS A 89 -6.28 7.60 15.84
CA LYS A 89 -6.01 8.71 16.78
C LYS A 89 -6.43 10.09 16.21
N LEU A 90 -7.71 10.33 15.94
CA LEU A 90 -8.33 11.65 16.23
C LEU A 90 -9.85 11.58 16.00
N GLY A 91 -10.62 11.84 17.04
CA GLY A 91 -12.02 12.18 16.89
C GLY A 91 -12.16 13.59 16.30
N ASP A 92 -13.08 13.67 15.34
CA ASP A 92 -13.88 14.83 14.95
C ASP A 92 -13.15 16.17 14.74
N ASN A 93 -12.97 16.53 13.46
CA ASN A 93 -13.07 17.89 12.93
C ASN A 93 -13.06 17.84 11.40
N ASN A 94 -14.24 17.95 10.78
CA ASN A 94 -14.46 17.92 9.33
C ASN A 94 -13.82 19.08 8.53
N GLU A 95 -13.04 19.96 9.16
CA GLU A 95 -12.27 21.03 8.48
C GLU A 95 -10.84 20.61 8.08
N ALA A 96 -10.23 19.63 8.76
CA ALA A 96 -8.84 19.22 8.47
C ALA A 96 -8.68 18.36 7.20
N LEU A 97 -9.80 17.89 6.62
CA LEU A 97 -9.82 17.03 5.43
C LEU A 97 -9.58 17.80 4.12
N ASN A 98 -9.68 19.14 4.13
CA ASN A 98 -9.61 19.97 2.93
C ASN A 98 -8.30 20.76 2.79
N ASN A 99 -7.52 20.94 3.86
CA ASN A 99 -6.24 21.65 3.77
C ASN A 99 -5.12 20.68 3.42
N ARG A 100 -4.93 20.48 2.11
CA ARG A 100 -3.72 19.82 1.59
C ARG A 100 -2.53 20.72 1.91
N PRO A 101 -1.43 20.18 2.47
CA PRO A 101 -0.22 20.96 2.66
C PRO A 101 0.25 21.48 1.30
N LYS A 102 0.42 22.79 1.17
CA LYS A 102 0.98 23.39 -0.04
C LYS A 102 2.46 22.99 -0.15
N LEU A 103 2.82 22.37 -1.25
CA LEU A 103 4.18 21.90 -1.53
C LEU A 103 4.91 22.88 -2.45
N LEU A 104 6.24 22.94 -2.33
CA LEU A 104 7.06 23.63 -3.33
C LEU A 104 6.95 22.92 -4.69
N GLY A 105 6.89 21.59 -4.69
CA GLY A 105 6.74 20.83 -5.92
C GLY A 105 6.37 19.37 -5.73
N PHE A 106 5.87 18.75 -6.80
CA PHE A 106 5.64 17.31 -6.88
C PHE A 106 6.49 16.70 -8.00
N VAL A 107 7.27 15.67 -7.67
CA VAL A 107 8.16 14.96 -8.58
C VAL A 107 7.59 13.58 -8.89
N GLY A 108 7.15 13.40 -10.13
CA GLY A 108 6.71 12.13 -10.66
C GLY A 108 7.79 11.45 -11.49
N ILE A 109 8.30 10.33 -10.99
CA ILE A 109 9.30 9.51 -11.64
C ILE A 109 8.58 8.49 -12.54
N GLN A 110 8.61 8.71 -13.84
CA GLN A 110 7.95 7.86 -14.83
C GLN A 110 8.65 6.51 -14.90
N THR A 111 7.92 5.44 -14.58
CA THR A 111 8.47 4.09 -14.53
C THR A 111 7.50 3.06 -15.11
N GLY A 112 8.00 1.87 -15.47
CA GLY A 112 7.17 0.80 -16.03
C GLY A 112 7.37 -0.55 -15.35
N PHE A 113 6.60 -1.55 -15.78
CA PHE A 113 6.68 -2.91 -15.24
C PHE A 113 8.04 -3.60 -15.48
N ALA A 114 8.78 -3.18 -16.51
CA ALA A 114 10.13 -3.69 -16.80
C ALA A 114 11.23 -3.02 -15.95
N SER A 115 10.93 -1.91 -15.30
CA SER A 115 11.92 -1.05 -14.62
C SER A 115 12.16 -1.38 -13.15
N VAL A 116 11.85 -2.59 -12.69
CA VAL A 116 12.01 -2.98 -11.28
C VAL A 116 13.44 -2.71 -10.79
N ASN A 117 14.45 -3.14 -11.54
CA ASN A 117 15.85 -2.92 -11.19
C ASN A 117 16.24 -1.43 -11.15
N ARG A 118 15.62 -0.59 -11.98
CA ARG A 118 15.85 0.86 -11.96
C ARG A 118 15.27 1.49 -10.70
N ARG A 119 14.05 1.11 -10.31
CA ARG A 119 13.45 1.55 -9.05
C ARG A 119 14.29 1.13 -7.84
N ASP A 120 14.79 -0.10 -7.84
CA ASP A 120 15.69 -0.58 -6.78
C ASP A 120 17.02 0.18 -6.74
N ALA A 121 17.57 0.55 -7.91
CA ALA A 121 18.76 1.40 -7.99
C ALA A 121 18.50 2.83 -7.47
N LEU A 122 17.36 3.43 -7.80
CA LEU A 122 16.94 4.72 -7.24
C LEU A 122 16.78 4.64 -5.72
N ARG A 123 16.13 3.57 -5.23
CA ARG A 123 15.89 3.30 -3.80
C ARG A 123 17.16 3.09 -2.97
N SER A 124 18.21 2.57 -3.60
CA SER A 124 19.52 2.35 -2.98
C SER A 124 20.46 3.56 -3.11
N THR A 125 20.02 4.64 -3.77
CA THR A 125 20.83 5.82 -4.00
C THR A 125 20.19 7.08 -3.43
N TRP A 126 19.39 7.81 -4.22
CA TRP A 126 18.88 9.14 -3.86
C TRP A 126 17.41 9.16 -3.43
N PHE A 127 16.65 8.10 -3.72
CA PHE A 127 15.24 7.98 -3.38
C PHE A 127 15.12 7.07 -2.13
N PRO A 128 14.58 7.51 -0.98
CA PRO A 128 14.48 6.65 0.19
C PRO A 128 13.55 5.44 -0.04
N SER A 129 13.98 4.26 0.41
CA SER A 129 13.20 3.03 0.25
C SER A 129 12.14 2.80 1.33
N ASP A 130 12.14 3.57 2.41
CA ASP A 130 11.19 3.42 3.52
C ASP A 130 10.30 4.66 3.66
N PRO A 131 9.03 4.51 4.13
CA PRO A 131 8.10 5.62 4.25
C PRO A 131 8.62 6.78 5.12
N ASP A 132 9.31 6.48 6.22
CA ASP A 132 9.84 7.52 7.11
C ASP A 132 11.00 8.28 6.48
N GLY A 133 11.87 7.60 5.75
CA GLY A 133 12.94 8.20 4.95
C GLY A 133 12.39 9.09 3.85
N LEU A 134 11.34 8.64 3.16
CA LEU A 134 10.66 9.42 2.14
C LEU A 134 10.03 10.66 2.77
N LEU A 135 9.31 10.52 3.89
CA LEU A 135 8.73 11.66 4.62
C LEU A 135 9.78 12.69 5.02
N ARG A 136 10.94 12.26 5.55
CA ARG A 136 12.06 13.15 5.91
C ARG A 136 12.58 13.91 4.69
N LEU A 137 12.71 13.24 3.54
CA LEU A 137 13.12 13.88 2.30
C LEU A 137 12.10 14.94 1.85
N GLU A 138 10.81 14.63 1.92
CA GLU A 138 9.75 15.56 1.53
C GLU A 138 9.72 16.78 2.44
N GLN A 139 9.84 16.58 3.75
CA GLN A 139 9.90 17.67 4.74
C GLN A 139 11.14 18.55 4.56
N ALA A 140 12.30 17.95 4.27
CA ALA A 140 13.55 18.69 4.11
C ALA A 140 13.60 19.53 2.82
N THR A 141 12.90 19.10 1.78
CA THR A 141 12.96 19.74 0.45
C THR A 141 11.72 20.55 0.10
N GLY A 142 10.60 20.31 0.78
CA GLY A 142 9.27 20.81 0.39
C GLY A 142 8.74 20.15 -0.90
N LEU A 143 9.39 19.09 -1.38
CA LEU A 143 9.04 18.37 -2.61
C LEU A 143 8.46 17.01 -2.26
N ALA A 144 7.33 16.62 -2.87
CA ALA A 144 6.84 15.26 -2.77
C ALA A 144 7.36 14.39 -3.92
N PHE A 145 7.64 13.10 -3.69
CA PHE A 145 8.26 12.21 -4.69
C PHE A 145 7.50 10.89 -4.84
N ARG A 146 7.11 10.52 -6.06
CA ARG A 146 6.42 9.24 -6.32
C ARG A 146 6.91 8.58 -7.60
N PHE A 147 6.99 7.25 -7.60
CA PHE A 147 7.02 6.46 -8.83
C PHE A 147 5.64 6.50 -9.49
N VAL A 148 5.59 6.90 -10.76
CA VAL A 148 4.35 7.01 -11.53
C VAL A 148 4.23 5.83 -12.47
N ILE A 149 3.21 5.01 -12.24
CA ILE A 149 2.97 3.80 -13.02
C ILE A 149 1.48 3.62 -13.31
N GLY A 150 1.21 3.18 -14.53
CA GLY A 150 -0.10 2.79 -15.01
C GLY A 150 -0.46 1.34 -14.68
N ARG A 151 -1.47 0.82 -15.37
CA ARG A 151 -1.96 -0.55 -15.24
C ARG A 151 -1.48 -1.47 -16.36
N SER A 152 -1.50 -2.77 -16.10
CA SER A 152 -1.29 -3.81 -17.11
C SER A 152 -2.46 -4.79 -17.13
N LYS A 153 -2.76 -5.35 -18.30
CA LYS A 153 -3.69 -6.49 -18.43
C LYS A 153 -3.09 -7.79 -17.88
N ASP A 154 -1.76 -7.85 -17.72
CA ASP A 154 -1.07 -9.00 -17.16
C ASP A 154 -1.22 -9.05 -15.63
N THR A 155 -2.03 -9.99 -15.16
CA THR A 155 -2.32 -10.18 -13.73
C THR A 155 -1.08 -10.53 -12.91
N LYS A 156 -0.07 -11.18 -13.50
CA LYS A 156 1.18 -11.49 -12.79
C LYS A 156 2.02 -10.23 -12.58
N LYS A 157 2.05 -9.33 -13.57
CA LYS A 157 2.72 -8.02 -13.44
C LYS A 157 2.04 -7.17 -12.38
N MET A 158 0.70 -7.12 -12.39
CA MET A 158 -0.07 -6.40 -11.37
C MET A 158 0.16 -6.97 -9.96
N ALA A 159 0.11 -8.30 -9.79
CA ALA A 159 0.36 -8.92 -8.48
C ALA A 159 1.78 -8.70 -7.94
N ARG A 160 2.79 -8.56 -8.83
CA ARG A 160 4.15 -8.18 -8.42
C ARG A 160 4.21 -6.71 -7.98
N LEU A 161 3.57 -5.82 -8.74
CA LEU A 161 3.47 -4.41 -8.42
C LEU A 161 2.76 -4.20 -7.07
N GLU A 162 1.66 -4.91 -6.80
CA GLU A 162 0.94 -4.84 -5.52
C GLU A 162 1.85 -5.19 -4.33
N LYS A 163 2.69 -6.23 -4.46
CA LYS A 163 3.67 -6.57 -3.42
C LYS A 163 4.71 -5.47 -3.21
N GLU A 164 5.11 -4.82 -4.29
CA GLU A 164 6.06 -3.71 -4.24
C GLU A 164 5.45 -2.46 -3.59
N ILE A 165 4.20 -2.13 -3.96
CA ILE A 165 3.40 -1.05 -3.33
C ILE A 165 3.25 -1.30 -1.84
N GLU A 166 2.86 -2.52 -1.44
CA GLU A 166 2.67 -2.87 -0.03
C GLU A 166 3.96 -2.69 0.79
N LYS A 167 5.11 -2.97 0.16
CA LYS A 167 6.43 -2.89 0.79
C LYS A 167 6.92 -1.44 0.93
N TYR A 168 6.81 -0.63 -0.11
CA TYR A 168 7.51 0.66 -0.20
C TYR A 168 6.61 1.90 -0.09
N ARG A 169 5.32 1.80 -0.45
CA ARG A 169 4.34 2.91 -0.37
C ARG A 169 4.74 4.18 -1.11
N ASP A 170 5.51 4.05 -2.19
CA ASP A 170 6.15 5.18 -2.88
C ASP A 170 5.59 5.41 -4.29
N PHE A 171 4.40 4.89 -4.59
CA PHE A 171 3.78 4.97 -5.91
C PHE A 171 2.62 5.97 -5.99
N MET A 172 2.52 6.61 -7.16
CA MET A 172 1.29 7.21 -7.67
C MET A 172 0.77 6.37 -8.83
N LEU A 173 -0.41 5.78 -8.64
CA LEU A 173 -1.06 4.93 -9.64
C LEU A 173 -1.95 5.78 -10.55
N ILE A 174 -1.85 5.58 -11.86
CA ILE A 174 -2.67 6.29 -12.85
C ILE A 174 -3.45 5.31 -13.73
N ASP A 175 -4.65 5.68 -14.15
CA ASP A 175 -5.51 4.84 -14.99
C ASP A 175 -5.15 4.97 -16.48
N VAL A 176 -3.92 4.56 -16.80
CA VAL A 176 -3.41 4.44 -18.17
C VAL A 176 -2.80 3.06 -18.33
N GLU A 177 -3.12 2.38 -19.43
CA GLU A 177 -2.48 1.11 -19.75
C GLU A 177 -1.04 1.35 -20.20
N GLU A 178 -0.09 0.68 -19.54
CA GLU A 178 1.34 0.80 -19.82
C GLU A 178 1.71 0.19 -21.17
N GLU A 179 1.93 1.06 -22.15
CA GLU A 179 2.45 0.74 -23.48
C GLU A 179 3.41 1.85 -23.91
N TYR A 180 4.52 1.50 -24.56
CA TYR A 180 5.53 2.49 -24.99
C TYR A 180 4.92 3.59 -25.89
N LEU A 181 4.07 3.21 -26.84
CA LEU A 181 3.39 4.15 -27.73
C LEU A 181 2.37 5.05 -27.02
N ARG A 182 2.08 4.79 -25.73
CA ARG A 182 1.16 5.59 -24.91
C ARG A 182 1.86 6.47 -23.88
N LEU A 183 3.19 6.58 -23.92
CA LEU A 183 3.96 7.49 -23.06
C LEU A 183 3.47 8.95 -23.08
N PRO A 184 3.02 9.53 -24.21
CA PRO A 184 2.36 10.84 -24.23
C PRO A 184 1.12 10.85 -23.32
N TYR A 185 0.17 9.96 -23.57
CA TYR A 185 -1.05 9.84 -22.77
C TYR A 185 -0.76 9.60 -21.28
N LYS A 186 0.29 8.84 -20.97
CA LYS A 186 0.76 8.64 -19.60
C LYS A 186 1.23 9.95 -18.97
N THR A 187 1.99 10.77 -19.69
CA THR A 187 2.49 12.06 -19.22
C THR A 187 1.36 13.05 -18.97
N LEU A 188 0.41 13.16 -19.90
CA LEU A 188 -0.78 13.98 -19.69
C LEU A 188 -1.61 13.49 -18.49
N ALA A 189 -1.84 12.18 -18.38
CA ALA A 189 -2.57 11.60 -17.27
C ALA A 189 -1.86 11.81 -15.93
N PHE A 190 -0.52 11.73 -15.93
CA PHE A 190 0.33 12.06 -14.79
C PHE A 190 0.08 13.49 -14.32
N PHE A 191 0.19 14.49 -15.20
CA PHE A 191 -0.01 15.89 -14.80
C PHE A 191 -1.44 16.15 -14.30
N LYS A 192 -2.44 15.57 -14.96
CA LYS A 192 -3.85 15.63 -14.51
C LYS A 192 -4.05 15.03 -13.12
N ALA A 193 -3.50 13.83 -12.90
CA ALA A 193 -3.55 13.14 -11.62
C ALA A 193 -2.82 13.92 -10.52
N ALA A 194 -1.60 14.37 -10.81
CA ALA A 194 -0.76 15.11 -9.89
C ALA A 194 -1.44 16.42 -9.45
N TYR A 195 -1.97 17.20 -10.39
CA TYR A 195 -2.71 18.43 -10.09
C TYR A 195 -3.95 18.18 -9.23
N LYS A 196 -4.64 17.07 -9.48
CA LYS A 196 -5.81 16.69 -8.68
C LYS A 196 -5.43 16.23 -7.28
N LEU A 197 -4.30 15.53 -7.12
CA LEU A 197 -3.92 14.88 -5.85
C LEU A 197 -3.08 15.77 -4.94
N PHE A 198 -2.21 16.60 -5.50
CA PHE A 198 -1.21 17.41 -4.80
C PHE A 198 -1.41 18.89 -5.09
N GLU A 199 -1.40 19.72 -4.04
CA GLU A 199 -1.39 21.17 -4.15
C GLU A 199 0.07 21.64 -4.11
N ALA A 200 0.64 21.94 -5.27
CA ALA A 200 2.06 22.26 -5.42
C ALA A 200 2.28 23.44 -6.37
N GLU A 201 3.34 24.21 -6.16
CA GLU A 201 3.70 25.34 -7.06
C GLU A 201 4.29 24.85 -8.40
N TYR A 202 4.96 23.70 -8.37
CA TYR A 202 5.58 23.08 -9.54
C TYR A 202 5.30 21.58 -9.61
N TYR A 203 5.21 21.07 -10.84
CA TYR A 203 5.09 19.64 -11.11
C TYR A 203 6.22 19.21 -12.03
N VAL A 204 6.94 18.18 -11.64
CA VAL A 204 8.17 17.72 -12.27
C VAL A 204 7.95 16.32 -12.84
N LYS A 205 8.21 16.17 -14.13
CA LYS A 205 8.36 14.85 -14.77
C LYS A 205 9.84 14.49 -14.73
N ALA A 206 10.16 13.29 -14.26
CA ALA A 206 11.50 12.72 -14.29
C ALA A 206 11.44 11.29 -14.82
N ASP A 207 12.46 10.82 -15.53
CA ASP A 207 12.59 9.40 -15.90
C ASP A 207 13.24 8.57 -14.79
N ASP A 208 13.04 7.25 -14.83
CA ASP A 208 13.60 6.32 -13.85
C ASP A 208 15.06 5.90 -14.11
N ASP A 209 15.71 6.48 -15.13
CA ASP A 209 17.13 6.26 -15.47
C ASP A 209 18.01 7.50 -15.30
N ILE A 210 17.58 8.45 -14.46
CA ILE A 210 18.39 9.60 -14.06
C ILE A 210 18.80 9.54 -12.59
N TYR A 211 19.89 10.23 -12.28
CA TYR A 211 20.26 10.56 -10.90
C TYR A 211 19.81 11.99 -10.59
N LEU A 212 18.92 12.15 -9.60
CA LEU A 212 18.41 13.44 -9.18
C LEU A 212 19.10 13.90 -7.89
N ARG A 213 19.32 15.21 -7.76
CA ARG A 213 19.74 15.86 -6.50
C ARG A 213 18.57 16.67 -5.94
N PRO A 214 17.78 16.11 -4.99
CA PRO A 214 16.58 16.76 -4.45
C PRO A 214 16.82 18.15 -3.86
N ASP A 215 17.94 18.35 -3.16
CA ASP A 215 18.37 19.63 -2.59
C ASP A 215 18.55 20.72 -3.66
N ARG A 216 19.19 20.36 -4.78
CA ARG A 216 19.44 21.28 -5.90
C ARG A 216 18.17 21.57 -6.67
N LEU A 217 17.29 20.58 -6.83
CA LEU A 217 15.99 20.79 -7.43
C LEU A 217 15.14 21.74 -6.57
N ALA A 218 15.07 21.51 -5.26
CA ALA A 218 14.33 22.39 -4.34
C ALA A 218 14.87 23.83 -4.40
N THR A 219 16.20 24.01 -4.37
CA THR A 219 16.83 25.32 -4.49
C THR A 219 16.48 26.00 -5.83
N LEU A 220 16.46 25.25 -6.93
CA LEU A 220 16.07 25.78 -8.24
C LEU A 220 14.60 26.23 -8.26
N LEU A 221 13.70 25.46 -7.65
CA LEU A 221 12.27 25.74 -7.65
C LEU A 221 11.91 26.91 -6.72
N ALA A 222 12.58 27.02 -5.57
CA ALA A 222 12.37 28.11 -4.61
C ALA A 222 12.83 29.49 -5.12
N LYS A 223 13.59 29.53 -6.24
CA LYS A 223 14.01 30.80 -6.84
C LYS A 223 12.80 31.62 -7.30
N GLU A 224 12.74 32.88 -6.87
CA GLU A 224 11.70 33.81 -7.31
C GLU A 224 11.77 34.06 -8.82
N ARG A 225 10.59 34.14 -9.45
CA ARG A 225 10.43 34.37 -10.89
C ARG A 225 9.37 35.42 -11.11
N THR A 226 9.60 36.27 -12.10
CA THR A 226 8.67 37.35 -12.46
C THR A 226 7.42 36.85 -13.19
N HIS A 227 7.49 35.67 -13.81
CA HIS A 227 6.38 35.06 -14.54
C HIS A 227 5.88 33.81 -13.81
N SER A 228 4.56 33.71 -13.63
CA SER A 228 3.89 32.59 -12.97
C SER A 228 3.82 31.34 -13.86
N MET A 229 3.70 31.51 -15.17
CA MET A 229 3.78 30.42 -16.15
C MET A 229 5.24 30.09 -16.46
N THR A 230 5.73 28.97 -15.93
CA THR A 230 7.11 28.54 -16.11
C THR A 230 7.17 27.13 -16.67
N TYR A 231 7.98 26.95 -17.72
CA TYR A 231 8.42 25.66 -18.24
C TYR A 231 9.95 25.62 -18.13
N ILE A 232 10.49 24.68 -17.35
CA ILE A 232 11.94 24.58 -17.08
C ILE A 232 12.43 23.22 -17.54
N GLY A 233 13.55 23.21 -18.26
CA GLY A 233 14.27 22.00 -18.61
C GLY A 233 15.49 22.35 -19.44
N CYS A 234 16.20 21.33 -19.91
CA CYS A 234 17.23 21.53 -20.92
C CYS A 234 16.54 21.81 -22.27
N MET A 235 16.31 23.08 -22.58
CA MET A 235 15.54 23.48 -23.76
C MET A 235 16.32 23.22 -25.04
N LYS A 236 15.69 22.55 -26.00
CA LYS A 236 16.26 22.23 -27.31
C LYS A 236 15.27 22.54 -28.43
N LYS A 237 15.83 22.64 -29.63
CA LYS A 237 15.13 22.63 -30.92
C LYS A 237 15.86 21.68 -31.87
N GLY A 238 15.19 21.26 -32.91
CA GLY A 238 15.78 20.38 -33.90
C GLY A 238 14.82 20.08 -35.05
N PRO A 239 15.35 19.49 -36.14
CA PRO A 239 14.56 19.17 -37.31
C PRO A 239 13.49 18.13 -36.98
N VAL A 240 12.32 18.27 -37.61
CA VAL A 240 11.28 17.24 -37.56
C VAL A 240 11.76 16.03 -38.33
N ILE A 241 11.74 14.86 -37.69
CA ILE A 241 12.23 13.63 -38.30
C ILE A 241 11.11 13.02 -39.15
N THR A 242 11.20 13.15 -40.47
CA THR A 242 10.18 12.67 -41.42
C THR A 242 10.55 11.35 -42.11
N ASP A 243 11.68 10.73 -41.75
CA ASP A 243 12.07 9.41 -42.27
C ASP A 243 11.46 8.28 -41.41
N PRO A 244 10.58 7.42 -41.94
CA PRO A 244 9.96 6.31 -41.22
C PRO A 244 10.92 5.28 -40.64
N LYS A 245 12.18 5.24 -41.10
CA LYS A 245 13.20 4.30 -40.61
C LYS A 245 13.90 4.81 -39.36
N MET A 246 13.73 6.08 -39.01
CA MET A 246 14.37 6.69 -37.86
C MET A 246 13.54 6.49 -36.60
N LYS A 247 14.20 6.28 -35.46
CA LYS A 247 13.56 6.01 -34.15
C LYS A 247 12.47 7.02 -33.78
N TRP A 248 12.68 8.29 -34.14
CA TRP A 248 11.84 9.42 -33.75
C TRP A 248 10.99 9.95 -34.91
N TYR A 249 10.65 9.09 -35.87
CA TYR A 249 9.78 9.44 -36.99
C TYR A 249 8.46 10.05 -36.50
N GLU A 250 8.14 11.23 -37.02
CA GLU A 250 6.89 11.93 -36.74
C GLU A 250 5.95 11.83 -37.94
N ASN A 251 4.92 10.99 -37.78
CA ASN A 251 3.93 10.75 -38.82
C ASN A 251 3.15 12.03 -39.21
N SER A 252 2.97 12.93 -38.25
CA SER A 252 2.30 14.22 -38.46
C SER A 252 3.29 15.35 -38.77
N GLY A 253 4.51 15.05 -39.26
CA GLY A 253 5.56 16.05 -39.46
C GLY A 253 5.14 17.21 -40.37
N HIS A 254 4.27 16.93 -41.34
CA HIS A 254 3.68 17.94 -42.23
C HIS A 254 2.86 19.03 -41.50
N LEU A 255 2.32 18.74 -40.30
CA LEU A 255 1.58 19.70 -39.48
C LEU A 255 2.50 20.55 -38.59
N ILE A 256 3.70 20.06 -38.29
CA ILE A 256 4.67 20.71 -37.40
C ILE A 256 5.59 21.65 -38.19
N GLY A 257 5.90 21.28 -39.44
CA GLY A 257 6.85 21.98 -40.29
C GLY A 257 8.24 21.35 -40.24
N ASN A 258 9.27 22.14 -40.52
CA ASN A 258 10.64 21.62 -40.66
C ASN A 258 11.38 21.51 -39.32
N GLU A 259 10.94 22.23 -38.29
CA GLU A 259 11.59 22.30 -36.98
C GLU A 259 10.56 22.13 -35.86
N TYR A 260 10.93 21.39 -34.81
CA TYR A 260 10.12 21.32 -33.60
C TYR A 260 10.12 22.65 -32.84
N PHE A 261 9.00 22.93 -32.16
CA PHE A 261 8.92 24.03 -31.20
C PHE A 261 9.99 23.89 -30.11
N LEU A 262 10.34 25.00 -29.46
CA LEU A 262 11.24 24.97 -28.31
C LEU A 262 10.64 24.09 -27.21
N HIS A 263 11.38 23.08 -26.77
CA HIS A 263 10.89 22.13 -25.77
C HIS A 263 12.01 21.58 -24.89
N ALA A 264 11.64 21.07 -23.72
CA ALA A 264 12.59 20.49 -22.79
C ALA A 264 13.03 19.10 -23.22
N TYR A 265 14.28 18.77 -22.94
CA TYR A 265 14.78 17.41 -23.10
C TYR A 265 14.04 16.42 -22.20
N GLY A 266 13.72 15.24 -22.74
CA GLY A 266 12.85 14.24 -22.13
C GLY A 266 13.16 13.81 -20.68
N PRO A 267 14.41 13.57 -20.27
CA PRO A 267 14.72 12.95 -18.98
C PRO A 267 14.18 13.70 -17.76
N ILE A 268 14.10 15.03 -17.79
CA ILE A 268 13.50 15.82 -16.72
C ILE A 268 13.03 17.20 -17.19
N TYR A 269 11.84 17.59 -16.78
CA TYR A 269 11.35 18.96 -16.92
C TYR A 269 10.30 19.32 -15.87
N VAL A 270 10.09 20.62 -15.70
CA VAL A 270 9.23 21.22 -14.67
C VAL A 270 8.21 22.13 -15.31
N LEU A 271 6.95 22.03 -14.86
CA LEU A 271 5.86 22.92 -15.22
C LEU A 271 5.33 23.59 -13.96
N SER A 272 5.03 24.89 -14.02
CA SER A 272 4.34 25.57 -12.91
C SER A 272 2.88 25.13 -12.80
N ALA A 273 2.29 25.34 -11.63
CA ALA A 273 0.90 24.98 -11.35
C ALA A 273 -0.09 25.56 -12.37
N GLU A 274 0.13 26.80 -12.83
CA GLU A 274 -0.73 27.46 -13.82
C GLU A 274 -0.68 26.78 -15.20
N VAL A 275 0.51 26.35 -15.63
CA VAL A 275 0.69 25.59 -16.87
C VAL A 275 -0.01 24.23 -16.75
N VAL A 276 0.19 23.53 -15.63
CA VAL A 276 -0.45 22.24 -15.38
C VAL A 276 -1.97 22.37 -15.26
N ALA A 277 -2.48 23.43 -14.65
CA ALA A 277 -3.92 23.72 -14.59
C ALA A 277 -4.52 23.86 -15.99
N SER A 278 -3.83 24.57 -16.89
CA SER A 278 -4.21 24.72 -18.30
C SER A 278 -4.21 23.38 -19.03
N LEU A 279 -3.18 22.55 -18.81
CA LEU A 279 -3.11 21.18 -19.35
C LEU A 279 -4.23 20.29 -18.82
N ALA A 280 -4.57 20.43 -17.54
CA ALA A 280 -5.59 19.63 -16.90
C ALA A 280 -7.00 19.95 -17.43
N ALA A 281 -7.26 21.22 -17.74
CA ALA A 281 -8.49 21.70 -18.35
C ALA A 281 -8.62 21.34 -19.84
N ALA A 282 -7.50 21.11 -20.53
CA ALA A 282 -7.51 20.78 -21.96
C ALA A 282 -8.14 19.41 -22.27
N ARG A 283 -8.85 19.33 -23.39
CA ARG A 283 -9.51 18.10 -23.87
C ARG A 283 -8.44 17.07 -24.28
N ASN A 284 -8.69 15.79 -24.00
CA ASN A 284 -7.74 14.70 -24.28
C ASN A 284 -7.33 14.60 -25.77
N ASN A 285 -8.15 15.10 -26.69
CA ASN A 285 -7.88 15.04 -28.14
C ASN A 285 -6.95 16.16 -28.63
N SER A 286 -6.55 17.10 -27.77
CA SER A 286 -5.69 18.24 -28.11
C SER A 286 -4.19 17.91 -28.04
N PHE A 287 -3.81 16.75 -27.51
CA PHE A 287 -2.43 16.37 -27.23
C PHE A 287 -1.88 15.41 -28.29
N GLN A 288 -1.67 15.91 -29.51
CA GLN A 288 -0.93 15.19 -30.55
C GLN A 288 0.59 15.47 -30.49
N PHE A 289 1.05 16.38 -29.62
CA PHE A 289 2.40 16.95 -29.66
C PHE A 289 3.44 16.33 -28.69
N GLU A 290 3.03 15.40 -27.82
CA GLU A 290 3.95 14.78 -26.84
C GLU A 290 4.82 13.64 -27.42
N ASN A 291 4.59 13.22 -28.68
CA ASN A 291 5.48 12.28 -29.37
C ASN A 291 6.90 12.86 -29.58
N VAL A 292 7.03 14.19 -29.54
CA VAL A 292 8.28 14.93 -29.76
C VAL A 292 9.21 14.93 -28.53
N GLN A 293 8.69 14.62 -27.34
CA GLN A 293 9.39 14.80 -26.06
C GLN A 293 10.09 13.54 -25.53
N GLN A 294 10.03 12.42 -26.24
CA GLN A 294 10.70 11.16 -25.86
C GLN A 294 12.15 11.08 -26.36
#